data_AF-A0A6C0ENY6-F1
#
_entry.id   AF-A0A6C0ENY6-F1
#
_cell.length_a   1.000
_cell.length_b   1.000
_cell.length_c   1.000
_cell.angle_alpha   90.00
_cell.angle_beta   90.00
_cell.angle_gamma   90.00
#
_symmetry.space_group_name_H-M   'P 1'
#
loop_
_entity.id
_entity.type
_entity.pdbx_description
1 polymer ?
#
loop_
_entity_poly.entity_id
_entity_poly.type
_entity_poly.pdbx_seq_one_letter_code
_entity_poly.pdbx_strand_id
1 'polypeptide(L)'
;MCLTRILTALDRHFASLRTDRGYINRKYLLSDFDEYDESMTRVPEDAIYVEEWVKGDQIRRRILYEGEEITPYIGNAFDPVHIPWQWIGDVSTDVDVTQAVARYIAPGNVIRLDLIFRFIRVSNDMEIVYCDARTGRELLFPDSGVTIRNESV
;
A
#
# COMPACT_ATOMS: atom_id res chain seq x y z
N MET A 1 16.19 8.33 41.29
CA MET A 1 15.74 8.88 39.98
C MET A 1 16.26 8.12 38.75
N CYS A 2 16.97 6.99 38.87
CA CYS A 2 17.46 6.22 37.70
C CYS A 2 16.58 5.02 37.30
N LEU A 3 15.83 4.44 38.25
CA LEU A 3 14.96 3.28 38.01
C LEU A 3 13.79 3.57 37.07
N THR A 4 13.20 4.77 37.14
CA THR A 4 12.13 5.19 36.24
C THR A 4 12.60 5.27 34.79
N ARG A 5 13.80 5.81 34.53
CA ARG A 5 14.34 5.88 33.16
C ARG A 5 14.67 4.50 32.57
N ILE A 6 15.17 3.58 33.41
CA ILE A 6 15.43 2.19 33.00
C ILE A 6 14.12 1.46 32.72
N LEU A 7 13.08 1.65 33.55
CA LEU A 7 11.76 1.10 33.31
C LEU A 7 11.11 1.67 32.05
N THR A 8 11.22 2.98 31.77
CA THR A 8 10.69 3.57 30.52
C THR A 8 11.46 3.08 29.29
N ALA A 9 12.78 2.87 29.41
CA ALA A 9 13.60 2.31 28.33
C ALA A 9 13.27 0.83 28.07
N LEU A 10 13.06 0.04 29.13
CA LEU A 10 12.62 -1.35 29.04
C LEU A 10 11.20 -1.44 28.49
N ASP A 11 10.29 -0.57 28.88
CA ASP A 11 8.91 -0.57 28.39
C ASP A 11 8.85 -0.18 26.90
N ARG A 12 9.66 0.80 26.46
CA ARG A 12 9.88 1.05 25.01
C ARG A 12 10.51 -0.14 24.29
N HIS A 13 11.46 -0.80 24.92
CA HIS A 13 12.13 -1.97 24.33
C HIS A 13 11.16 -3.15 24.20
N PHE A 14 10.37 -3.45 25.23
CA PHE A 14 9.33 -4.48 25.19
C PHE A 14 8.16 -4.11 24.27
N ALA A 15 7.81 -2.84 24.15
CA ALA A 15 6.87 -2.36 23.15
C ALA A 15 7.41 -2.53 21.71
N SER A 16 8.73 -2.38 21.51
CA SER A 16 9.36 -2.65 20.21
C SER A 16 9.50 -4.15 19.90
N LEU A 17 9.57 -5.00 20.94
CA LEU A 17 9.65 -6.46 20.83
C LEU A 17 8.29 -7.15 20.67
N ARG A 18 7.19 -6.49 21.06
CA ARG A 18 5.89 -6.82 20.48
C ARG A 18 5.93 -6.31 19.05
N THR A 19 6.25 -7.18 18.10
CA THR A 19 5.91 -6.97 16.69
C THR A 19 4.40 -6.81 16.59
N ASP A 20 3.92 -5.60 16.85
CA ASP A 20 2.54 -5.20 16.64
C ASP A 20 2.34 -5.17 15.13
N ARG A 21 1.77 -6.26 14.61
CA ARG A 21 1.49 -6.48 13.20
C ARG A 21 0.23 -5.73 12.75
N GLY A 22 -0.39 -4.95 13.64
CA GLY A 22 -1.76 -4.49 13.48
C GLY A 22 -2.75 -5.66 13.48
N TYR A 23 -4.00 -5.37 13.17
CA TYR A 23 -5.04 -6.39 12.94
C TYR A 23 -5.71 -6.16 11.58
N ILE A 24 -6.22 -7.24 11.00
CA ILE A 24 -7.02 -7.16 9.77
C ILE A 24 -8.36 -6.51 10.15
N ASN A 25 -8.66 -5.38 9.52
CA ASN A 25 -9.89 -4.63 9.73
C ASN A 25 -11.00 -5.09 8.77
N ARG A 26 -10.67 -5.22 7.48
CA ARG A 26 -11.64 -5.60 6.44
C ARG A 26 -10.98 -6.19 5.20
N LYS A 27 -11.76 -7.00 4.48
CA LYS A 27 -11.46 -7.55 3.16
C LYS A 27 -12.58 -7.14 2.21
N TYR A 28 -12.25 -6.62 1.04
CA TYR A 28 -13.25 -6.14 0.08
C TYR A 28 -12.68 -6.09 -1.35
N LEU A 29 -13.56 -5.98 -2.34
CA LEU A 29 -13.19 -5.73 -3.73
C LEU A 29 -13.35 -4.24 -4.06
N LEU A 30 -12.41 -3.69 -4.82
CA LEU A 30 -12.59 -2.47 -5.60
C LEU A 30 -13.10 -2.90 -6.99
N SER A 31 -14.41 -3.12 -7.09
CA SER A 31 -15.14 -3.45 -8.31
C SER A 31 -16.44 -2.63 -8.33
N ASP A 32 -16.96 -2.38 -9.53
CA ASP A 32 -18.26 -1.73 -9.71
C ASP A 32 -19.42 -2.74 -9.66
N PHE A 33 -19.13 -4.05 -9.80
CA PHE A 33 -20.13 -5.10 -9.96
C PHE A 33 -20.03 -6.22 -8.93
N ASP A 34 -18.84 -6.48 -8.39
CA ASP A 34 -18.60 -7.64 -7.52
C ASP A 34 -18.49 -7.24 -6.04
N GLU A 35 -19.13 -8.04 -5.20
CA GLU A 35 -18.95 -8.01 -3.75
C GLU A 35 -17.98 -9.11 -3.30
N TYR A 36 -17.19 -8.82 -2.28
CA TYR A 36 -16.27 -9.81 -1.73
C TYR A 36 -17.02 -10.92 -0.97
N ASP A 37 -16.65 -12.17 -1.24
CA ASP A 37 -17.07 -13.35 -0.48
C ASP A 37 -15.82 -14.09 0.06
N GLU A 38 -15.86 -14.53 1.32
CA GLU A 38 -14.79 -15.31 1.95
C GLU A 38 -14.53 -16.66 1.27
N SER A 39 -15.49 -17.17 0.48
CA SER A 39 -15.32 -18.39 -0.31
C SER A 39 -14.49 -18.20 -1.58
N MET A 40 -14.20 -16.95 -1.98
CA MET A 40 -13.44 -16.64 -3.18
C MET A 40 -11.99 -17.12 -3.08
N THR A 41 -11.53 -17.78 -4.13
CA THR A 41 -10.14 -18.28 -4.25
C THR A 41 -9.29 -17.41 -5.19
N ARG A 42 -9.92 -16.58 -6.01
CA ARG A 42 -9.27 -15.71 -6.99
C ARG A 42 -9.97 -14.36 -7.08
N VAL A 43 -9.23 -13.35 -7.50
CA VAL A 43 -9.79 -12.02 -7.78
C VAL A 43 -10.61 -12.09 -9.08
N PRO A 44 -11.87 -11.63 -9.07
CA PRO A 44 -12.70 -11.55 -10.29
C PRO A 44 -12.10 -10.65 -11.37
N GLU A 45 -12.68 -10.74 -12.57
CA GLU A 45 -12.36 -9.83 -13.69
C GLU A 45 -12.71 -8.38 -13.33
N ASP A 46 -11.90 -7.44 -13.80
CA ASP A 46 -12.06 -6.00 -13.56
C ASP A 46 -12.08 -5.59 -12.06
N ALA A 47 -11.62 -6.46 -11.15
CA ALA A 47 -11.62 -6.22 -9.72
C ALA A 47 -10.20 -6.12 -9.15
N ILE A 48 -10.06 -5.34 -8.07
CA ILE A 48 -8.86 -5.35 -7.22
C ILE A 48 -9.27 -5.80 -5.83
N TYR A 49 -8.76 -6.94 -5.37
CA TYR A 49 -8.95 -7.37 -3.99
C TYR A 49 -8.10 -6.54 -3.04
N VAL A 50 -8.69 -6.12 -1.93
CA VAL A 50 -8.03 -5.34 -0.89
C VAL A 50 -8.19 -6.01 0.46
N GLU A 51 -7.07 -6.22 1.14
CA GLU A 51 -7.01 -6.56 2.56
C GLU A 51 -6.49 -5.32 3.31
N GLU A 52 -7.24 -4.83 4.30
CA GLU A 52 -6.90 -3.63 5.06
C GLU A 52 -6.49 -3.97 6.49
N TRP A 53 -5.33 -3.47 6.90
CA TRP A 53 -4.83 -3.56 8.27
C TRP A 53 -4.82 -2.19 8.94
N VAL A 54 -5.08 -2.19 10.24
CA VAL A 54 -5.06 -1.00 11.09
C VAL A 54 -4.07 -1.20 12.24
N LYS A 55 -3.25 -0.17 12.51
CA LYS A 55 -2.31 -0.09 13.63
C LYS A 55 -2.27 1.34 14.17
N GLY A 56 -2.95 1.59 15.28
CA GLY A 56 -3.17 2.95 15.77
C GLY A 56 -3.86 3.80 14.69
N ASP A 57 -3.25 4.93 14.33
CA ASP A 57 -3.74 5.83 13.27
C ASP A 57 -3.25 5.44 11.86
N GLN A 58 -2.48 4.35 11.74
CA GLN A 58 -1.93 3.90 10.45
C GLN A 58 -2.83 2.87 9.80
N ILE A 59 -3.02 3.02 8.49
CA ILE A 59 -3.76 2.09 7.64
C ILE A 59 -2.82 1.59 6.54
N ARG A 60 -2.76 0.27 6.37
CA ARG A 60 -2.04 -0.39 5.27
C ARG A 60 -2.98 -1.30 4.52
N ARG A 61 -2.81 -1.36 3.20
CA ARG A 61 -3.64 -2.14 2.29
C ARG A 61 -2.75 -2.99 1.41
N ARG A 62 -3.03 -4.29 1.38
CA ARG A 62 -2.48 -5.23 0.41
C ARG A 62 -3.48 -5.32 -0.71
N ILE A 63 -2.96 -5.42 -1.92
CA ILE A 63 -3.77 -5.53 -3.12
C ILE A 63 -3.39 -6.79 -3.88
N LEU A 64 -4.39 -7.38 -4.51
CA LEU A 64 -4.24 -8.43 -5.51
C LEU A 64 -5.09 -8.03 -6.72
N TYR A 65 -4.57 -8.29 -7.91
CA TYR A 65 -5.21 -7.93 -9.17
C TYR A 65 -6.00 -9.11 -9.74
N GLU A 66 -6.81 -8.81 -10.76
CA GLU A 66 -7.57 -9.79 -11.53
C GLU A 66 -6.80 -11.10 -11.77
N GLY A 67 -7.50 -12.22 -11.55
CA GLY A 67 -7.00 -13.57 -11.79
C GLY A 67 -5.98 -14.08 -10.77
N GLU A 68 -5.42 -13.20 -9.92
CA GLU A 68 -4.50 -13.59 -8.85
C GLU A 68 -5.22 -14.39 -7.77
N GLU A 69 -4.49 -15.31 -7.13
CA GLU A 69 -5.04 -16.18 -6.08
C GLU A 69 -5.14 -15.42 -4.75
N ILE A 70 -6.31 -15.49 -4.11
CA ILE A 70 -6.56 -14.89 -2.80
C ILE A 70 -5.95 -15.82 -1.73
N THR A 71 -4.70 -15.54 -1.40
CA THR A 71 -3.94 -16.28 -0.38
C THR A 71 -3.82 -15.47 0.92
N PRO A 72 -3.71 -16.11 2.10
CA PRO A 72 -3.42 -15.40 3.34
C PRO A 72 -2.12 -14.59 3.23
N TYR A 73 -2.12 -13.35 3.72
CA TYR A 73 -0.90 -12.53 3.73
C TYR A 73 0.16 -13.10 4.69
N ILE A 74 1.40 -13.20 4.22
CA ILE A 74 2.52 -13.68 5.00
C ILE A 74 3.46 -12.51 5.29
N GLY A 75 3.60 -12.12 6.56
CA GLY A 75 4.49 -11.05 7.00
C GLY A 75 3.76 -10.01 7.86
N ASN A 76 4.31 -8.80 7.92
CA ASN A 76 3.71 -7.67 8.60
C ASN A 76 3.51 -6.51 7.60
N ALA A 77 2.27 -6.04 7.45
CA ALA A 77 1.93 -4.99 6.49
C ALA A 77 2.56 -3.62 6.84
N PHE A 78 3.04 -3.47 8.08
CA PHE A 78 3.67 -2.27 8.60
C PHE A 78 5.20 -2.37 8.68
N ASP A 79 5.81 -3.39 8.09
CA ASP A 79 7.28 -3.42 8.01
C ASP A 79 7.80 -2.21 7.20
N PRO A 80 8.98 -1.67 7.53
CA PRO A 80 9.57 -0.56 6.79
C PRO A 80 9.78 -0.91 5.32
N VAL A 81 9.42 0.02 4.43
CA VAL A 81 9.49 -0.15 2.98
C VAL A 81 10.11 1.05 2.31
N HIS A 82 10.80 0.80 1.21
CA HIS A 82 11.30 1.84 0.34
C HIS A 82 10.14 2.46 -0.44
N ILE A 83 9.91 3.77 -0.25
CA ILE A 83 8.96 4.54 -1.04
C ILE A 83 9.68 5.07 -2.29
N PRO A 84 9.30 4.63 -3.49
CA PRO A 84 10.05 4.95 -4.71
C PRO A 84 9.83 6.39 -5.20
N TRP A 85 8.82 7.09 -4.70
CA TRP A 85 8.48 8.45 -5.11
C TRP A 85 8.27 9.41 -3.94
N GLN A 86 8.56 10.68 -4.18
CA GLN A 86 8.12 11.79 -3.33
C GLN A 86 6.70 12.24 -3.67
N TRP A 87 6.35 12.15 -4.95
CA TRP A 87 5.07 12.56 -5.50
C TRP A 87 4.67 11.63 -6.65
N ILE A 88 3.38 11.37 -6.79
CA ILE A 88 2.81 10.60 -7.90
C ILE A 88 1.49 11.23 -8.31
N GLY A 89 1.28 11.38 -9.62
CA GLY A 89 0.12 12.07 -10.14
C GLY A 89 0.07 12.11 -11.67
N ASP A 90 -0.92 12.82 -12.17
CA ASP A 90 -1.09 13.09 -13.60
C ASP A 90 -0.63 14.52 -13.90
N VAL A 91 0.38 14.66 -14.76
CA VAL A 91 0.91 15.97 -15.18
C VAL A 91 -0.04 16.73 -16.10
N SER A 92 -0.91 16.02 -16.82
CA SER A 92 -1.82 16.66 -17.78
C SER A 92 -2.98 17.37 -17.08
N THR A 93 -3.42 16.84 -15.93
CA THR A 93 -4.56 17.36 -15.15
C THR A 93 -4.17 17.95 -13.78
N ASP A 94 -2.88 17.93 -13.43
CA ASP A 94 -2.35 18.40 -12.13
C ASP A 94 -2.98 17.69 -10.93
N VAL A 95 -3.32 16.40 -11.11
CA VAL A 95 -3.93 15.59 -10.06
C VAL A 95 -2.85 14.88 -9.25
N ASP A 96 -2.79 15.20 -7.96
CA ASP A 96 -1.94 14.51 -6.98
C ASP A 96 -2.68 13.30 -6.36
N VAL A 97 -2.12 12.10 -6.51
CA VAL A 97 -2.65 10.86 -5.91
C VAL A 97 -1.76 10.30 -4.80
N THR A 98 -0.72 11.02 -4.38
CA THR A 98 0.28 10.57 -3.40
C THR A 98 -0.35 10.08 -2.10
N GLN A 99 -1.30 10.85 -1.55
CA GLN A 99 -1.98 10.48 -0.31
C GLN A 99 -2.95 9.31 -0.47
N ALA A 100 -3.56 9.16 -1.65
CA ALA A 100 -4.43 8.03 -1.94
C ALA A 100 -3.62 6.73 -2.03
N VAL A 101 -2.49 6.78 -2.73
CA VAL A 101 -1.58 5.63 -2.92
C VAL A 101 -0.82 5.29 -1.64
N ALA A 102 -0.57 6.25 -0.73
CA ALA A 102 0.17 6.04 0.53
C ALA A 102 -0.36 4.88 1.38
N ARG A 103 -1.68 4.62 1.35
CA ARG A 103 -2.32 3.51 2.09
C ARG A 103 -1.96 2.14 1.53
N TYR A 104 -1.52 2.06 0.28
CA TYR A 104 -1.16 0.85 -0.43
C TYR A 104 0.35 0.57 -0.41
N ILE A 105 1.12 1.38 0.33
CA ILE A 105 2.55 1.19 0.52
C ILE A 105 2.77 0.13 1.61
N ALA A 106 2.52 -1.13 1.25
CA ALA A 106 2.75 -2.31 2.07
C ALA A 106 3.78 -3.23 1.40
N PRO A 107 4.61 -3.95 2.16
CA PRO A 107 5.58 -4.91 1.64
C PRO A 107 5.00 -5.88 0.61
N GLY A 108 5.70 -6.03 -0.52
CA GLY A 108 5.33 -7.02 -1.55
C GLY A 108 4.19 -6.58 -2.46
N ASN A 109 3.52 -5.45 -2.20
CA ASN A 109 2.56 -4.89 -3.14
C ASN A 109 3.23 -4.50 -4.45
N VAL A 110 2.48 -4.59 -5.54
CA VAL A 110 2.85 -3.99 -6.82
C VAL A 110 1.81 -2.93 -7.15
N ILE A 111 2.20 -1.66 -7.16
CA ILE A 111 1.28 -0.58 -7.54
C ILE A 111 1.22 -0.52 -9.06
N ARG A 112 0.08 -0.85 -9.65
CA ARG A 112 -0.19 -0.76 -11.10
C ARG A 112 -1.09 0.42 -11.44
N LEU A 113 -1.10 0.81 -12.72
CA LEU A 113 -1.96 1.86 -13.25
C LEU A 113 -3.43 1.62 -12.93
N ASP A 114 -3.90 0.37 -12.96
CA ASP A 114 -5.29 0.01 -12.64
C ASP A 114 -5.73 0.53 -11.26
N LEU A 115 -4.86 0.46 -10.25
CA LEU A 115 -5.16 1.02 -8.93
C LEU A 115 -5.19 2.54 -8.96
N ILE A 116 -4.24 3.17 -9.66
CA ILE A 116 -4.14 4.64 -9.75
C ILE A 116 -5.38 5.21 -10.43
N PHE A 117 -5.83 4.59 -11.52
CA PHE A 117 -7.05 4.99 -12.22
C PHE A 117 -8.31 4.84 -11.38
N ARG A 118 -8.33 4.01 -10.33
CA ARG A 118 -9.44 4.02 -9.35
C ARG A 118 -9.54 5.32 -8.55
N PHE A 119 -8.47 6.11 -8.44
CA PHE A 119 -8.49 7.40 -7.73
C PHE A 119 -8.79 8.59 -8.63
N ILE A 120 -8.54 8.47 -9.93
CA ILE A 120 -8.68 9.58 -10.88
C ILE A 120 -9.90 9.34 -11.75
N ARG A 121 -10.89 10.23 -11.67
CA ARG A 121 -12.20 10.06 -12.32
C ARG A 121 -12.26 10.48 -13.80
N VAL A 122 -11.16 10.54 -14.54
CA VAL A 122 -11.12 11.28 -15.83
C VAL A 122 -10.25 10.59 -16.92
N SER A 123 -10.09 11.24 -18.08
CA SER A 123 -10.04 10.78 -19.48
C SER A 123 -8.92 9.84 -19.97
N ASN A 124 -9.16 9.28 -21.17
CA ASN A 124 -8.30 8.39 -21.98
C ASN A 124 -6.87 8.89 -22.29
N ASP A 125 -6.49 10.11 -21.88
CA ASP A 125 -5.22 10.76 -22.22
C ASP A 125 -4.39 11.12 -20.96
N MET A 126 -4.42 10.28 -19.92
CA MET A 126 -3.62 10.51 -18.70
C MET A 126 -2.17 10.09 -18.88
N GLU A 127 -1.26 10.96 -18.45
CA GLU A 127 0.16 10.65 -18.35
C GLU A 127 0.54 10.58 -16.87
N ILE A 128 0.42 9.38 -16.30
CA ILE A 128 0.80 9.16 -14.90
C ILE A 128 2.32 9.18 -14.80
N VAL A 129 2.83 10.06 -13.95
CA VAL A 129 4.25 10.17 -13.66
C VAL A 129 4.48 10.11 -12.16
N TYR A 130 5.72 9.89 -11.76
CA TYR A 130 6.14 10.04 -10.38
C TYR A 130 7.49 10.76 -10.29
N CYS A 131 7.69 11.50 -9.21
CA CYS A 131 8.97 12.12 -8.88
C CYS A 131 9.81 11.13 -8.08
N ASP A 132 10.87 10.60 -8.69
CA ASP A 132 11.76 9.62 -8.09
C ASP A 132 12.37 10.14 -6.78
N ALA A 133 12.22 9.36 -5.70
CA ALA A 133 12.57 9.83 -4.36
C ALA A 133 14.06 10.13 -4.16
N ARG A 134 14.93 9.52 -4.98
CA ARG A 134 16.39 9.66 -4.86
C ARG A 134 16.93 10.79 -5.73
N THR A 135 16.42 10.92 -6.95
CA THR A 135 16.95 11.83 -7.96
C THR A 135 16.14 13.11 -8.12
N GLY A 136 14.90 13.14 -7.63
CA GLY A 136 13.96 14.25 -7.81
C GLY A 136 13.52 14.44 -9.26
N ARG A 137 13.74 13.42 -10.13
CA ARG A 137 13.36 13.48 -11.53
C ARG A 137 11.95 12.94 -11.70
N GLU A 138 11.18 13.61 -12.54
CA GLU A 138 9.90 13.10 -13.03
C GLU A 138 10.15 11.97 -14.03
N LEU A 139 9.48 10.85 -13.80
CA LEU A 139 9.56 9.64 -14.61
C LEU A 139 8.15 9.15 -14.92
N LEU A 140 7.94 8.66 -16.14
CA LEU A 140 6.70 8.00 -16.52
C LEU A 140 6.46 6.78 -15.62
N PHE A 141 5.23 6.58 -15.17
CA PHE A 141 4.86 5.42 -14.38
C PHE A 141 4.91 4.16 -15.26
N PRO A 142 5.59 3.09 -14.81
CA PRO A 142 5.79 1.91 -15.64
C PRO A 142 4.52 1.07 -15.79
N ASP A 143 4.27 0.54 -16.99
CA ASP A 143 3.13 -0.35 -17.29
C ASP A 143 3.13 -1.61 -16.41
N SER A 144 4.32 -2.13 -16.08
CA SER A 144 4.46 -3.30 -15.19
C SER A 144 4.11 -3.00 -13.73
N GLY A 145 3.89 -1.73 -13.39
CA GLY A 145 3.76 -1.26 -12.03
C GLY A 145 5.08 -1.20 -11.27
N VAL A 146 4.99 -0.75 -10.01
CA VAL A 146 6.13 -0.55 -9.11
C VAL A 146 5.98 -1.44 -7.88
N THR A 147 6.94 -2.33 -7.66
CA THR A 147 6.98 -3.20 -6.47
C THR A 147 7.45 -2.44 -5.24
N ILE A 148 6.68 -2.51 -4.16
CA ILE A 148 7.03 -1.99 -2.84
C ILE A 148 7.92 -3.00 -2.13
N ARG A 149 9.19 -2.65 -1.99
CA ARG A 149 10.20 -3.51 -1.38
C ARG A 149 10.44 -3.10 0.07
N ASN A 150 10.76 -4.07 0.91
CA ASN A 150 11.26 -3.78 2.26
C ASN A 150 12.51 -2.91 2.18
N GLU A 151 12.68 -2.03 3.17
CA GLU A 151 13.99 -1.44 3.41
C GLU A 151 14.95 -2.58 3.77
N SER A 152 15.96 -2.79 2.94
CA SER A 152 17.03 -3.72 3.28
C SER A 152 17.78 -3.10 4.46
N VAL A 153 17.79 -3.79 5.61
CA VAL A 153 18.69 -3.48 6.73
C VAL A 153 20.11 -3.83 6.32
#